data_AF-A0A9W4SLB0-F1
#
_entry.id   AF-A0A9W4SLB0-F1
#
_cell.length_a   1.000
_cell.length_b   1.000
_cell.length_c   1.000
_cell.angle_alpha   90.00
_cell.angle_beta   90.00
_cell.angle_gamma   90.00
#
_symmetry.space_group_name_H-M   'P 1'
#
loop_
_entity.id
_entity.type
_entity.pdbx_description
1 polymer ?
#
loop_
_entity_poly.entity_id
_entity_poly.type
_entity_poly.pdbx_seq_one_letter_code
_entity_poly.pdbx_strand_id
1 'polypeptide(L)'
;MLQGIQSICITTNLWLLRNDELYIGITAGLLDPIDWSLKEALLACEKIDGKHTRENIQNAIEQIIGKFQLKQKLFVATTNNSPNEVKAIRLMEILHILCCAHTLHLSS
;
A
#
# COMPACT_ATOMS: atom_id res chain seq x y z
N MET A 1 16.77 10.27 -0.76
CA MET A 1 15.96 9.89 0.43
C MET A 1 15.73 8.37 0.54
N LEU A 2 15.86 7.56 -0.52
CA LEU A 2 15.63 6.09 -0.47
C LEU A 2 16.86 5.22 -0.86
N GLN A 3 18.06 5.80 -0.94
CA GLN A 3 19.28 5.06 -1.29
C GLN A 3 19.80 4.28 -0.06
N GLY A 4 20.24 3.03 -0.28
CA GLY A 4 20.77 2.15 0.78
C GLY A 4 19.73 1.32 1.56
N ILE A 5 18.43 1.49 1.28
CA ILE A 5 17.37 0.73 1.94
C ILE A 5 17.38 -0.73 1.48
N GLN A 6 17.37 -1.66 2.44
CA GLN A 6 17.30 -3.11 2.20
C GLN A 6 15.87 -3.61 2.09
N SER A 7 14.98 -3.13 2.96
CA SER A 7 13.58 -3.58 3.04
C SER A 7 12.66 -2.42 3.40
N ILE A 8 11.43 -2.47 2.89
CA ILE A 8 10.34 -1.54 3.24
C ILE A 8 9.07 -2.31 3.60
N CYS A 9 8.22 -1.65 4.39
CA CYS A 9 6.80 -1.94 4.46
C CYS A 9 6.02 -0.86 3.71
N ILE A 10 4.79 -1.18 3.30
CA ILE A 10 3.84 -0.16 2.84
C ILE A 10 2.54 -0.25 3.63
N THR A 11 1.90 0.89 3.79
CA THR A 11 0.47 0.96 4.10
C THR A 11 -0.27 1.44 2.86
N THR A 12 -1.40 0.83 2.57
CA THR A 12 -2.29 1.24 1.50
C THR A 12 -3.67 1.55 2.06
N ASN A 13 -4.30 2.57 1.49
CA ASN A 13 -5.66 2.92 1.79
C ASN A 13 -6.40 3.20 0.49
N LEU A 14 -7.44 2.43 0.20
CA LEU A 14 -8.36 2.70 -0.90
C LEU A 14 -9.65 3.34 -0.42
N TRP A 15 -10.07 4.41 -1.09
CA TRP A 15 -11.38 5.01 -0.85
C TRP A 15 -12.06 5.42 -2.15
N LEU A 16 -13.39 5.31 -2.14
CA LEU A 16 -14.25 5.74 -3.23
C LEU A 16 -14.85 7.11 -2.89
N LEU A 17 -14.80 8.01 -3.86
CA LEU A 17 -15.55 9.25 -3.81
C LEU A 17 -17.00 9.02 -4.26
N ARG A 18 -17.87 10.01 -4.02
CA ARG A 18 -19.31 9.94 -4.35
C ARG A 18 -19.60 9.83 -5.85
N ASN A 19 -18.64 10.20 -6.70
CA ASN A 19 -18.71 10.12 -8.15
C ASN A 19 -18.09 8.81 -8.69
N ASP A 20 -17.95 7.79 -7.84
CA ASP A 20 -17.32 6.51 -8.15
C ASP A 20 -15.85 6.62 -8.59
N GLU A 21 -15.15 7.70 -8.23
CA GLU A 21 -13.72 7.78 -8.44
C GLU A 21 -12.96 7.07 -7.31
N LEU A 22 -12.12 6.09 -7.68
CA LEU A 22 -11.25 5.39 -6.75
C LEU A 22 -9.93 6.12 -6.58
N TYR A 23 -9.52 6.33 -5.34
CA TYR A 23 -8.23 6.88 -4.97
C TYR A 23 -7.45 5.90 -4.12
N ILE A 24 -6.13 6.01 -4.20
CA ILE A 24 -5.19 5.25 -3.37
C ILE A 24 -4.20 6.18 -2.68
N GLY A 25 -4.01 5.92 -1.40
CA GLY A 25 -2.87 6.40 -0.63
C GLY A 25 -1.89 5.26 -0.44
N ILE A 26 -0.61 5.49 -0.71
CA ILE A 26 0.47 4.55 -0.40
C ILE A 26 1.56 5.28 0.37
N THR A 27 1.86 4.80 1.58
CA THR A 27 2.98 5.27 2.39
C THR A 27 3.99 4.14 2.56
N ALA A 28 5.26 4.41 2.26
CA ALA A 28 6.35 3.49 2.57
C ALA A 28 6.89 3.78 3.98
N GLY A 29 7.01 2.73 4.78
CA GLY A 29 7.74 2.76 6.04
C GLY A 29 9.08 2.04 5.90
N LEU A 30 10.11 2.60 6.51
CA LEU A 30 11.42 1.96 6.64
C LEU A 30 11.99 2.21 8.04
N LEU A 31 12.79 1.27 8.52
CA LEU A 31 13.53 1.44 9.76
C LEU A 31 14.90 2.03 9.43
N ASP A 32 15.24 3.16 10.05
CA ASP A 32 16.57 3.75 9.91
C ASP A 32 17.59 2.86 10.66
N PRO A 33 18.68 2.42 10.01
CA PRO A 33 19.63 1.50 10.62
C PRO A 33 20.53 2.15 11.68
N ILE A 34 20.57 3.49 11.76
CA ILE A 34 21.41 4.23 12.71
C ILE A 34 20.65 4.44 14.01
N ASP A 35 19.46 5.04 13.91
CA ASP A 35 18.69 5.47 15.09
C ASP A 35 17.49 4.54 15.42
N TRP A 36 17.24 3.51 14.60
CA TRP A 36 16.14 2.56 14.74
C TRP A 36 14.75 3.22 14.76
N SER A 37 14.65 4.44 14.22
CA SER A 37 13.38 5.13 14.08
C SER A 37 12.66 4.71 12.80
N LEU A 38 11.33 4.67 12.88
CA LEU A 38 10.50 4.50 11.70
C LEU A 38 10.51 5.82 10.91
N LYS A 39 10.96 5.76 9.66
CA LYS A 39 10.79 6.86 8.70
C LYS A 39 9.67 6.48 7.74
N GLU A 40 8.84 7.46 7.41
CA GLU A 40 7.71 7.30 6.51
C GLU A 40 7.82 8.26 5.33
N ALA A 41 7.42 7.79 4.15
CA ALA A 41 7.36 8.59 2.95
C ALA A 41 6.06 8.30 2.19
N LEU A 42 5.28 9.35 1.91
CA LEU A 42 4.12 9.25 1.03
C LEU A 42 4.62 8.99 -0.40
N LEU A 43 4.33 7.81 -0.94
CA LEU A 43 4.67 7.44 -2.31
C LEU A 43 3.61 7.92 -3.30
N ALA A 44 2.34 7.87 -2.90
CA ALA A 44 1.23 8.32 -3.71
C ALA A 44 0.03 8.72 -2.87
N CYS A 45 -0.70 9.70 -3.39
CA CYS A 45 -2.08 10.02 -3.05
C CYS A 45 -2.74 10.43 -4.37
N GLU A 46 -3.15 9.44 -5.16
CA GLU A 46 -3.58 9.65 -6.54
C GLU A 46 -4.83 8.83 -6.90
N LYS A 47 -5.52 9.29 -7.94
CA LYS A 47 -6.67 8.59 -8.51
C LYS A 47 -6.19 7.34 -9.25
N ILE A 48 -6.91 6.23 -9.10
CA ILE A 48 -6.76 5.04 -9.94
C ILE A 48 -7.83 5.10 -11.03
N ASP A 49 -7.38 5.19 -12.29
CA ASP A 49 -8.28 5.11 -13.43
C ASP A 49 -8.66 3.66 -13.77
N GLY A 50 -9.84 3.49 -14.37
CA GLY A 50 -10.33 2.20 -14.82
C GLY A 50 -11.23 1.47 -13.82
N LYS A 51 -11.45 0.17 -14.05
CA LYS A 51 -12.37 -0.63 -13.23
C LYS A 51 -11.75 -0.91 -11.85
N HIS A 52 -12.57 -0.91 -10.80
CA HIS A 52 -12.15 -1.19 -9.41
C HIS A 52 -11.92 -2.69 -9.14
N THR A 53 -11.23 -3.36 -10.07
CA THR A 53 -10.86 -4.77 -9.98
C THR A 53 -9.57 -4.94 -9.19
N ARG A 54 -9.37 -6.11 -8.57
CA ARG A 54 -8.15 -6.44 -7.84
C ARG A 54 -6.91 -6.37 -8.73
N GLU A 55 -7.02 -6.76 -10.00
CA GLU A 55 -5.93 -6.70 -10.98
C GLU A 55 -5.53 -5.25 -11.29
N ASN A 56 -6.50 -4.35 -11.45
CA ASN A 56 -6.22 -2.94 -11.69
C ASN A 56 -5.56 -2.28 -10.48
N ILE A 57 -6.05 -2.58 -9.27
CA ILE A 57 -5.48 -2.10 -8.01
C ILE A 57 -4.03 -2.62 -7.86
N GLN A 58 -3.80 -3.91 -8.10
CA GLN A 58 -2.45 -4.49 -8.05
C GLN A 58 -1.52 -3.76 -9.01
N ASN A 59 -1.93 -3.59 -10.27
CA ASN A 59 -1.12 -2.91 -11.28
C ASN A 59 -0.80 -1.47 -10.86
N ALA A 60 -1.78 -0.73 -10.33
CA ALA A 60 -1.55 0.62 -9.81
C ALA A 60 -0.50 0.64 -8.68
N ILE A 61 -0.63 -0.27 -7.70
CA ILE A 61 0.34 -0.40 -6.60
C ILE A 61 1.74 -0.72 -7.14
N GLU A 62 1.86 -1.70 -8.04
CA GLU A 62 3.14 -2.08 -8.64
C GLU A 62 3.78 -0.96 -9.45
N GLN A 63 2.98 -0.18 -10.20
CA GLN A 63 3.47 0.98 -10.93
C GLN A 63 3.98 2.06 -9.99
N ILE A 64 3.22 2.40 -8.95
CA ILE A 64 3.63 3.41 -7.95
C ILE A 64 4.96 2.99 -7.29
N ILE A 65 5.04 1.77 -6.78
CA ILE A 65 6.24 1.26 -6.12
C ILE A 65 7.41 1.13 -7.11
N GLY A 66 7.12 0.78 -8.36
CA GLY A 66 8.07 0.70 -9.46
C GLY A 66 8.74 2.04 -9.79
N LYS A 67 7.99 3.16 -9.76
CA LYS A 67 8.52 4.53 -9.96
C LYS A 67 9.68 4.84 -8.99
N PHE A 68 9.67 4.23 -7.80
CA PHE A 68 10.72 4.42 -6.77
C PHE A 68 11.75 3.28 -6.71
N GLN A 69 11.68 2.30 -7.62
CA GLN A 69 12.55 1.12 -7.64
C GLN A 69 12.48 0.31 -6.33
N LEU A 70 11.30 0.26 -5.72
CA LEU A 70 11.09 -0.36 -4.42
C LEU A 70 10.52 -1.79 -4.51
N LYS A 71 10.15 -2.27 -5.71
CA LYS A 71 9.43 -3.54 -5.90
C LYS A 71 10.14 -4.74 -5.25
N GLN A 72 11.46 -4.84 -5.44
CA GLN A 72 12.25 -5.95 -4.86
C GLN A 72 12.57 -5.78 -3.37
N LYS A 73 12.28 -4.60 -2.81
CA LYS A 73 12.53 -4.27 -1.40
C LYS A 73 11.25 -4.36 -0.54
N LEU A 74 10.11 -4.54 -1.20
CA LEU A 74 8.81 -4.61 -0.55
C LEU A 74 8.67 -5.95 0.18
N PHE A 75 8.60 -5.90 1.51
CA PHE A 75 8.46 -7.10 2.33
C PHE A 75 7.01 -7.35 2.78
N VAL A 76 6.32 -6.27 3.18
CA VAL A 76 4.97 -6.36 3.75
C VAL A 76 4.09 -5.20 3.28
N ALA A 77 2.81 -5.48 3.08
CA ALA A 77 1.79 -4.48 2.83
C ALA A 77 0.68 -4.58 3.88
N THR A 78 0.30 -3.44 4.43
CA THR A 78 -0.85 -3.29 5.32
C THR A 78 -1.97 -2.58 4.60
N THR A 79 -3.14 -3.20 4.48
CA THR A 79 -4.28 -2.62 3.72
C THR A 79 -5.44 -2.26 4.63
N ASN A 80 -6.34 -1.40 4.16
CA ASN A 80 -7.68 -1.38 4.73
C ASN A 80 -8.39 -2.69 4.32
N ASN A 81 -9.42 -3.12 5.05
CA ASN A 81 -10.00 -4.45 4.87
C ASN A 81 -10.91 -4.55 3.61
N SER A 82 -10.68 -3.70 2.61
CA SER A 82 -11.43 -3.70 1.35
C SER A 82 -11.18 -5.01 0.59
N PRO A 83 -12.24 -5.77 0.20
CA PRO A 83 -12.08 -7.07 -0.42
C PRO A 83 -11.23 -7.07 -1.70
N ASN A 84 -11.31 -6.01 -2.51
CA ASN A 84 -10.52 -5.91 -3.74
C ASN A 84 -9.07 -5.50 -3.45
N GLU A 85 -8.82 -4.68 -2.44
CA GLU A 85 -7.47 -4.32 -1.99
C GLU A 85 -6.73 -5.52 -1.43
N VAL A 86 -7.39 -6.25 -0.52
CA VAL A 86 -6.86 -7.47 0.11
C VAL A 86 -6.50 -8.50 -0.96
N LYS A 87 -7.38 -8.70 -1.95
CA LYS A 87 -7.09 -9.63 -3.06
C LYS A 87 -5.97 -9.12 -3.95
N ALA A 88 -5.86 -7.81 -4.19
CA ALA A 88 -4.79 -7.23 -4.99
C ALA A 88 -3.41 -7.47 -4.36
N ILE A 89 -3.26 -7.24 -3.04
CA ILE A 89 -2.01 -7.52 -2.33
C ILE A 89 -1.68 -9.02 -2.34
N ARG A 90 -2.67 -9.90 -2.18
CA ARG A 90 -2.45 -11.34 -2.25
C ARG A 90 -1.92 -11.80 -3.61
N LEU A 91 -2.28 -11.13 -4.70
CA LEU A 91 -1.75 -11.42 -6.04
C LEU A 91 -0.27 -11.01 -6.20
N MET A 92 0.24 -10.13 -5.33
CA MET A 92 1.65 -9.72 -5.34
C MET A 92 2.58 -10.71 -4.62
N GLU A 93 2.02 -11.75 -3.97
CA GLU A 93 2.78 -12.78 -3.23
C GLU A 93 3.68 -12.22 -2.10
N ILE A 94 3.28 -11.10 -1.49
CA ILE A 94 3.98 -10.49 -0.34
C ILE A 94 3.23 -10.75 0.97
N LEU A 95 3.91 -10.54 2.11
CA LEU A 95 3.25 -10.61 3.42
C LEU A 95 2.15 -9.53 3.49
N HIS A 96 0.96 -9.94 3.91
CA HIS A 96 -0.21 -9.05 4.02
C HIS A 96 -0.69 -8.97 5.46
N ILE A 97 -0.86 -7.75 5.96
CA ILE A 97 -1.41 -7.45 7.30
C ILE A 97 -2.67 -6.60 7.13
N LEU A 98 -3.71 -6.91 7.90
CA LEU A 98 -4.93 -6.10 7.91
C LEU A 98 -4.77 -4.90 8.86
N CYS A 99 -5.33 -3.75 8.47
CA CYS A 99 -5.41 -2.59 9.34
C CYS A 99 -6.25 -2.88 10.60
N CYS A 100 -5.60 -2.84 11.77
CA CYS A 100 -6.27 -3.05 13.06
C CYS A 100 -7.44 -2.08 13.30
N ALA A 101 -7.28 -0.80 12.93
CA ALA A 101 -8.31 0.21 13.14
C ALA A 101 -9.61 -0.13 12.39
N HIS A 102 -9.49 -0.63 11.15
CA HIS A 102 -10.65 -1.02 10.37
C HIS A 102 -11.27 -2.34 10.88
N THR A 103 -10.45 -3.30 11.30
CA THR A 103 -10.95 -4.53 11.95
C THR A 103 -11.77 -4.23 13.20
N LEU A 104 -11.31 -3.27 14.02
CA LEU A 104 -12.06 -2.82 15.19
C LEU A 104 -13.40 -2.19 14.80
N HIS A 105 -13.40 -1.30 13.79
CA HIS A 105 -14.63 -0.68 13.30
C HIS A 105 -15.68 -1.69 12.78
N LEU A 106 -15.24 -2.81 12.21
CA LEU A 106 -16.14 -3.87 11.73
C LEU A 106 -16.65 -4.80 12.84
N SER A 107 -16.10 -4.69 14.06
CA SER A 107 -16.47 -5.55 15.20
C SER A 107 -17.52 -4.93 16.14
N SER A 108 -17.86 -3.65 15.91
CA SER A 108 -18.94 -2.91 16.56
C SER A 108 -20.24 -2.97 15.77
#